data_AF-A0AAE7R692-F1
#
_entry.id   AF-A0AAE7R692-F1
#
_cell.length_a   1.000
_cell.length_b   1.000
_cell.length_c   1.000
_cell.angle_alpha   90.00
_cell.angle_beta   90.00
_cell.angle_gamma   90.00
#
_symmetry.space_group_name_H-M   'P 1'
#
loop_
_entity.id
_entity.type
_entity.pdbx_description
1 polymer ?
#
loop_
_entity_poly.entity_id
_entity_poly.type
_entity_poly.pdbx_seq_one_letter_code
_entity_poly.pdbx_strand_id
1 'polypeptide(L)'
;MHQVISLFVILTLTLLLNAQMAAQMASDGNWGEAIGLLLFAPLSIFFASHTLIYYALRLIRGSSALASYSASKLNYIALVISLLGMLGAVAQRAQLPA
;
A
#
# COMPACT_ATOMS: atom_id res chain seq x y z
N MET A 1 -11.59 12.47 -7.59
CA MET A 1 -12.55 11.77 -6.71
C MET A 1 -12.61 10.26 -6.95
N HIS A 2 -12.57 9.74 -8.18
CA HIS A 2 -12.69 8.29 -8.43
C HIS A 2 -11.55 7.45 -7.81
N GLN A 3 -10.32 7.96 -7.78
CA GLN A 3 -9.19 7.27 -7.12
C GLN A 3 -9.41 7.06 -5.62
N VAL A 4 -10.04 8.03 -4.94
CA VAL A 4 -10.35 7.93 -3.49
C VAL A 4 -11.41 6.87 -3.24
N ILE A 5 -12.42 6.81 -4.11
CA ILE A 5 -13.48 5.78 -4.04
C ILE A 5 -12.88 4.40 -4.28
N SER A 6 -12.07 4.21 -5.33
CA SER A 6 -11.41 2.93 -5.61
C SER A 6 -10.49 2.48 -4.48
N LEU A 7 -9.76 3.42 -3.87
CA LEU A 7 -8.93 3.14 -2.70
C LEU A 7 -9.78 2.68 -1.52
N PHE A 8 -10.88 3.38 -1.22
CA PHE A 8 -11.78 3.03 -0.13
C PHE A 8 -12.42 1.65 -0.33
N VAL A 9 -12.82 1.32 -1.56
CA VAL A 9 -13.35 0.00 -1.93
C VAL A 9 -12.31 -1.09 -1.68
N ILE A 10 -11.07 -0.90 -2.13
CA ILE A 10 -10.00 -1.88 -1.94
C ILE A 10 -9.68 -2.09 -0.46
N LEU A 11 -9.59 -1.01 0.32
CA LEU A 11 -9.34 -1.11 1.76
C LEU A 11 -10.49 -1.81 2.48
N THR A 12 -11.74 -1.48 2.14
CA THR A 12 -12.93 -2.12 2.72
C THR A 12 -12.98 -3.61 2.37
N LEU A 13 -12.73 -3.98 1.12
CA LEU A 13 -12.66 -5.39 0.70
C LEU A 13 -11.53 -6.12 1.42
N THR A 14 -10.37 -5.51 1.55
CA THR A 14 -9.23 -6.15 2.25
C THR A 14 -9.58 -6.39 3.71
N LEU A 15 -10.19 -5.41 4.37
CA LEU A 15 -10.68 -5.54 5.74
C LEU A 15 -11.68 -6.70 5.86
N LEU A 16 -12.72 -6.72 5.03
CA LEU A 16 -13.76 -7.75 5.10
C LEU A 16 -13.22 -9.16 4.84
N LEU A 17 -12.27 -9.31 3.91
CA LEU A 17 -11.73 -10.60 3.52
C LEU A 17 -10.63 -11.11 4.45
N ASN A 18 -9.90 -10.22 5.12
CA ASN A 18 -8.69 -10.58 5.88
C ASN A 18 -8.76 -10.24 7.37
N ALA A 19 -9.86 -9.64 7.87
CA ALA A 19 -9.98 -9.22 9.27
C ALA A 19 -9.72 -10.35 10.26
N GLN A 20 -10.27 -11.54 10.02
CA GLN A 20 -10.09 -12.67 10.94
C GLN A 20 -8.63 -13.15 10.98
N MET A 21 -7.98 -13.25 9.81
CA MET A 21 -6.57 -13.64 9.71
C MET A 21 -5.66 -12.59 10.35
N ALA A 22 -5.93 -11.31 10.11
CA ALA A 22 -5.18 -10.21 10.72
C ALA A 22 -5.36 -10.17 12.25
N ALA A 23 -6.56 -10.45 12.76
CA ALA A 23 -6.82 -10.53 14.20
C ALA A 23 -6.07 -11.70 14.85
N GLN A 24 -6.00 -12.86 14.19
CA GLN A 24 -5.20 -13.99 14.64
C GLN A 24 -3.70 -13.65 14.65
N MET A 25 -3.18 -13.10 13.55
CA MET A 25 -1.79 -12.63 13.46
C MET A 25 -1.44 -11.63 14.58
N ALA A 26 -2.31 -10.65 14.84
CA ALA A 26 -2.12 -9.69 15.91
C ALA A 26 -2.16 -10.35 17.31
N SER A 27 -3.05 -11.31 17.52
CA SER A 27 -3.14 -12.10 18.76
C SER A 27 -1.87 -12.93 19.01
N ASP A 28 -1.26 -13.45 17.94
CA ASP A 28 0.00 -14.19 17.98
C ASP A 28 1.22 -13.26 18.14
N GLY A 29 0.98 -11.96 18.39
CA GLY A 29 2.00 -10.93 18.53
C GLY A 29 2.54 -10.42 17.20
N ASN A 30 2.10 -10.96 16.06
CA ASN A 30 2.55 -10.61 14.71
C ASN A 30 1.80 -9.42 14.11
N TRP A 31 1.89 -8.28 14.82
CA TRP A 31 1.29 -7.02 14.41
C TRP A 31 1.82 -6.50 13.07
N GLY A 32 3.09 -6.77 12.76
CA GLY A 32 3.71 -6.37 11.49
C GLY A 32 3.02 -7.01 10.29
N GLU A 33 2.77 -8.32 10.35
CA GLU A 33 2.06 -9.04 9.29
C GLU A 33 0.58 -8.67 9.23
N ALA A 34 -0.08 -8.48 10.38
CA ALA A 34 -1.48 -8.06 10.42
C ALA A 34 -1.71 -6.69 9.74
N ILE A 35 -0.87 -5.70 10.06
CA ILE A 35 -0.89 -4.38 9.41
C ILE A 35 -0.47 -4.49 7.94
N GLY A 36 0.53 -5.34 7.67
CA GLY A 36 0.99 -5.70 6.34
C GLY A 36 -0.14 -6.17 5.43
N LEU A 37 -0.95 -7.08 5.93
CA LEU A 37 -2.07 -7.69 5.24
C LEU A 37 -3.24 -6.72 5.02
N LEU A 38 -3.62 -5.96 6.04
CA LEU A 38 -4.83 -5.12 6.00
C LEU A 38 -4.64 -3.80 5.25
N LEU A 39 -3.45 -3.21 5.32
CA LEU A 39 -3.21 -1.87 4.80
C LEU A 39 -2.13 -1.88 3.73
N PHE A 40 -1.01 -2.54 3.99
CA PHE A 40 0.16 -2.38 3.12
C PHE A 40 0.02 -3.11 1.78
N ALA A 41 -0.35 -4.39 1.80
CA ALA A 41 -0.54 -5.18 0.59
C ALA A 41 -1.52 -4.53 -0.40
N PRO A 42 -2.76 -4.13 0.01
CA PRO A 42 -3.68 -3.48 -0.90
C PRO A 42 -3.21 -2.11 -1.40
N LEU A 43 -2.56 -1.30 -0.54
CA LEU A 43 -2.01 0.00 -0.96
C LEU A 43 -0.93 -0.18 -2.02
N SER A 44 -0.02 -1.13 -1.83
CA SER A 44 1.05 -1.43 -2.78
C SER A 44 0.51 -1.85 -4.13
N ILE A 45 -0.45 -2.79 -4.13
CA ILE A 45 -1.09 -3.26 -5.35
C ILE A 45 -1.83 -2.11 -6.05
N PHE A 46 -2.56 -1.28 -5.29
CA PHE A 46 -3.28 -0.13 -5.85
C PHE A 46 -2.36 0.87 -6.53
N PHE A 47 -1.26 1.27 -5.87
CA PHE A 47 -0.30 2.21 -6.43
C PHE A 47 0.53 1.63 -7.57
N ALA A 48 0.95 0.37 -7.46
CA ALA A 48 1.67 -0.32 -8.53
C ALA A 48 0.79 -0.45 -9.79
N SER A 49 -0.46 -0.87 -9.64
CA SER A 49 -1.42 -0.99 -10.75
C SER A 49 -1.69 0.37 -11.39
N HIS A 50 -1.89 1.42 -10.58
CA HIS A 50 -2.05 2.79 -11.08
C HIS A 50 -0.83 3.25 -11.86
N THR A 51 0.37 2.94 -11.37
CA THR A 51 1.64 3.30 -12.02
C THR A 51 1.77 2.57 -13.35
N LEU A 52 1.47 1.26 -13.38
CA LEU A 52 1.59 0.43 -14.57
C LEU A 52 0.60 0.85 -15.65
N ILE A 53 -0.68 1.06 -15.31
CA ILE A 53 -1.71 1.59 -16.23
C ILE A 53 -1.28 2.95 -16.77
N TYR A 54 -0.73 3.80 -15.90
CA TYR A 54 -0.25 5.12 -16.30
C TYR A 54 0.91 5.06 -17.30
N TYR A 55 1.92 4.22 -17.06
CA TYR A 55 3.02 4.02 -18.00
C TYR A 55 2.58 3.32 -19.30
N ALA A 56 1.65 2.38 -19.24
CA ALA A 56 1.06 1.75 -20.42
C ALA A 56 0.34 2.79 -21.29
N LEU A 57 -0.47 3.66 -20.67
CA LEU A 57 -1.13 4.77 -21.38
C LEU A 57 -0.13 5.80 -21.92
N ARG A 58 0.97 6.06 -21.20
CA ARG A 58 2.08 6.90 -21.69
C ARG A 58 2.67 6.34 -22.99
N LEU A 59 2.95 5.04 -23.03
CA LEU A 59 3.54 4.40 -24.20
C LEU A 59 2.62 4.52 -25.42
N ILE A 60 1.31 4.49 -25.20
CA ILE A 60 0.31 4.55 -26.28
C ILE A 60 -0.01 6.00 -26.70
N ARG A 61 -0.03 6.98 -25.77
CA ARG A 61 -0.57 8.34 -26.01
C ARG A 61 0.46 9.47 -26.02
N GLY A 62 1.73 9.20 -25.74
CA GLY A 62 2.81 10.19 -25.81
C GLY A 62 3.06 10.98 -24.53
N SER A 63 4.21 11.66 -24.47
CA SER A 63 4.80 12.28 -23.27
C SER A 63 4.20 13.62 -22.84
N SER A 64 3.40 14.27 -23.69
CA SER A 64 2.83 15.60 -23.40
C SER A 64 1.83 15.61 -22.24
N ALA A 65 1.29 14.44 -21.86
CA ALA A 65 0.34 14.30 -20.76
C ALA A 65 0.99 14.13 -19.36
N LEU A 66 2.32 14.22 -19.22
CA LEU A 66 3.04 13.57 -18.11
C LEU A 66 3.87 14.42 -17.13
N ALA A 67 4.18 15.67 -17.43
CA ALA A 67 5.24 16.38 -16.69
C ALA A 67 4.98 16.55 -15.18
N SER A 68 3.72 16.61 -14.74
CA SER A 68 3.36 16.87 -13.34
C SER A 68 3.07 15.62 -12.49
N TYR A 69 2.91 14.44 -13.09
CA TYR A 69 2.46 13.23 -12.37
C TYR A 69 3.63 12.34 -11.92
N SER A 70 4.75 12.33 -12.67
CA SER A 70 5.84 11.37 -12.47
C SER A 70 6.67 11.64 -11.20
N ALA A 71 6.92 12.90 -10.82
CA ALA A 71 7.77 13.21 -9.67
C ALA A 71 7.03 13.05 -8.33
N SER A 72 5.84 13.67 -8.20
CA SER A 72 5.09 13.66 -6.93
C SER A 72 4.54 12.29 -6.55
N LYS A 73 4.12 11.46 -7.52
CA LYS A 73 3.56 10.14 -7.20
C LYS A 73 4.62 9.07 -6.95
N LEU A 74 5.76 9.11 -7.65
CA LEU A 74 6.88 8.23 -7.32
C LEU A 74 7.46 8.54 -5.95
N ASN A 75 7.57 9.82 -5.58
CA ASN A 75 7.95 10.21 -4.22
C ASN A 75 6.93 9.76 -3.18
N TYR A 76 5.63 9.78 -3.50
CA TYR A 76 4.61 9.21 -2.62
C TYR A 76 4.74 7.70 -2.46
N ILE A 77 5.04 6.97 -3.53
CA ILE A 77 5.29 5.52 -3.49
C ILE A 77 6.56 5.23 -2.67
N ALA A 78 7.63 5.98 -2.88
CA ALA A 78 8.87 5.85 -2.12
C ALA A 78 8.68 6.20 -0.63
N LEU A 79 7.91 7.25 -0.33
CA LEU A 79 7.52 7.64 1.03
C LEU A 79 6.73 6.51 1.69
N VAL A 80 5.73 5.97 0.99
CA VAL A 80 4.96 4.82 1.47
C VAL A 80 5.93 3.68 1.75
N ILE A 81 6.73 3.22 0.78
CA ILE A 81 7.71 2.11 0.96
C ILE A 81 8.64 2.35 2.15
N SER A 82 9.07 3.60 2.37
CA SER A 82 9.92 3.97 3.51
C SER A 82 9.19 3.89 4.85
N LEU A 83 7.95 4.39 4.91
CA LEU A 83 7.06 4.24 6.08
C LEU A 83 6.83 2.76 6.40
N LEU A 84 6.80 1.90 5.39
CA LEU A 84 6.56 0.46 5.54
C LEU A 84 7.77 -0.28 6.09
N GLY A 85 8.98 0.06 5.63
CA GLY A 85 10.21 -0.41 6.25
C GLY A 85 10.28 0.00 7.72
N MET A 86 9.86 1.22 8.05
CA MET A 86 9.82 1.69 9.44
C MET A 86 8.76 0.98 10.28
N LEU A 87 7.53 0.81 9.79
CA LEU A 87 6.47 0.14 10.55
C LEU A 87 6.76 -1.35 10.79
N GLY A 88 7.34 -2.04 9.81
CA GLY A 88 7.82 -3.40 9.98
C GLY A 88 8.94 -3.48 11.04
N ALA A 89 9.91 -2.58 10.98
CA ALA A 89 11.00 -2.53 11.97
C ALA A 89 10.50 -2.17 13.39
N VAL A 90 9.50 -1.30 13.52
CA VAL A 90 8.87 -0.95 14.81
C VAL A 90 8.07 -2.13 15.36
N ALA A 91 7.29 -2.82 14.52
CA ALA A 91 6.54 -4.01 14.93
C ALA A 91 7.47 -5.13 15.42
N GLN A 92 8.60 -5.34 14.73
CA GLN A 92 9.60 -6.33 15.11
C GLN A 92 10.29 -6.01 16.45
N ARG A 93 10.50 -4.72 16.76
CA ARG A 93 11.02 -4.28 18.06
C ARG A 93 10.00 -4.46 19.20
N ALA A 94 8.71 -4.36 18.91
CA ALA A 94 7.65 -4.56 19.89
C ALA A 94 7.42 -6.04 20.27
N GLN A 95 7.97 -6.98 19.50
CA GLN A 95 7.88 -8.44 19.75
C GLN A 95 9.05 -9.00 20.57
N LEU A 96 10.09 -8.22 20.86
CA LEU A 96 11.21 -8.69 21.67
C LEU A 96 10.76 -8.82 23.14
N PRO A 97 10.93 -9.99 23.80
CA PRO A 97 10.73 -10.07 25.23
C PRO A 97 11.77 -9.16 25.92
N ALA A 98 11.31 -8.42 26.93
CA ALA A 98 12.14 -7.55 27.77
C ALA A 98 13.28 -8.33 28.44
#